data_AF-A0A2V7UYF8-F1
#
_entry.id   AF-A0A2V7UYF8-F1
#
_cell.length_a   1.000
_cell.length_b   1.000
_cell.length_c   1.000
_cell.angle_alpha   90.00
_cell.angle_beta   90.00
_cell.angle_gamma   90.00
#
_symmetry.space_group_name_H-M   'P 1'
#
loop_
_entity.id
_entity.type
_entity.pdbx_description
1 polymer ?
#
loop_
_entity_poly.entity_id
_entity_poly.type
_entity_poly.pdbx_seq_one_letter_code
_entity_poly.pdbx_strand_id
1 'polypeptide(L)'
;MLVKAAALLVLLLLLWMVFRFAMGLRWAKVSREAARAAEQARGRRVVAEIPLSEDELVFFGEDEAGFYWGGRQSRKRDLAGARLLLNGAVVASSSRPGERLPDPPPPEEHQGVEHWDVVLYLSGGRSERIPCGSLREGVSREIATRVFEAVGSAMRKEAGS
;
A
#
# COMPACT_ATOMS: atom_id res chain seq x y z
N MET A 1 10.95 43.16 34.45
CA MET A 1 11.86 42.03 34.15
C MET A 1 11.13 40.68 34.16
N LEU A 2 10.23 40.43 35.12
CA LEU A 2 9.39 39.21 35.18
C LEU A 2 8.62 38.88 33.89
N VAL A 3 7.98 39.85 33.24
CA VAL A 3 7.23 39.62 31.98
C VAL A 3 8.17 39.19 30.85
N LYS A 4 9.37 39.76 30.76
CA LYS A 4 10.38 39.35 29.76
C LYS A 4 10.91 37.95 30.04
N ALA A 5 11.09 37.58 31.31
CA ALA A 5 11.49 36.24 31.72
C ALA A 5 10.41 35.20 31.42
N ALA A 6 9.13 35.52 31.70
CA ALA A 6 8.00 34.65 31.38
C ALA A 6 7.83 34.46 29.86
N ALA A 7 7.96 35.55 29.08
CA ALA A 7 7.91 35.47 27.62
C ALA A 7 9.06 34.61 27.05
N LEU A 8 10.28 34.74 27.60
CA LEU A 8 11.43 33.92 27.21
C LEU A 8 11.17 32.43 27.52
N LEU A 9 10.61 32.11 28.69
CA LEU A 9 10.29 30.75 29.09
C LEU A 9 9.25 30.12 28.16
N VAL A 10 8.18 30.86 27.84
CA VAL A 10 7.13 30.41 26.91
C VAL A 10 7.72 30.18 25.51
N LEU A 11 8.57 31.09 25.03
CA LEU A 11 9.25 30.93 23.75
C LEU A 11 10.12 29.67 23.71
N LEU A 12 10.89 29.41 24.78
CA LEU A 12 11.72 28.21 24.89
C LEU A 12 10.89 26.92 24.91
N LEU A 13 9.76 26.91 25.62
CA LEU A 13 8.83 25.77 25.63
C LEU A 13 8.23 25.50 24.26
N LEU A 14 7.82 26.54 23.54
CA LEU A 14 7.29 26.42 22.17
C LEU A 14 8.36 25.89 21.21
N LEU A 15 9.57 26.42 21.27
CA LEU A 15 10.70 25.94 20.46
C LEU A 15 11.05 24.48 20.77
N TRP A 16 11.04 24.10 22.04
CA TRP A 16 11.27 22.71 22.46
C TRP A 16 10.18 21.77 21.94
N MET A 17 8.91 22.19 22.00
CA MET A 17 7.79 21.41 21.48
C MET A 17 7.90 21.21 19.96
N VAL A 18 8.15 22.28 19.20
CA VAL A 18 8.37 22.23 17.75
C VAL A 18 9.55 21.32 17.40
N PHE A 19 10.67 21.43 18.13
CA PHE A 19 11.83 20.58 17.94
C PHE A 19 11.51 19.10 18.18
N ARG A 20 10.77 18.78 19.26
CA ARG A 20 10.37 17.40 19.58
C ARG A 20 9.47 16.80 18.49
N PHE A 21 8.51 17.58 17.97
CA PHE A 21 7.66 17.14 16.87
C PHE A 21 8.46 16.97 15.56
N ALA A 22 9.35 17.90 15.24
CA ALA A 22 10.21 17.81 14.05
C ALA A 22 11.12 16.58 14.10
N MET A 23 11.70 16.27 15.25
CA MET A 23 12.53 15.07 15.42
C MET A 23 11.70 13.78 15.38
N GLY A 24 10.47 13.77 15.92
CA GLY A 24 9.56 12.63 15.78
C GLY A 24 9.21 12.33 14.32
N LEU A 25 8.91 13.36 13.53
CA LEU A 25 8.67 13.24 12.09
C LEU A 25 9.91 12.75 11.33
N ARG A 26 11.09 13.26 11.69
CA ARG A 26 12.36 12.82 11.11
C ARG A 26 12.64 11.36 11.45
N TRP A 27 12.36 10.92 12.68
CA TRP A 27 12.53 9.53 13.10
C TRP A 27 11.55 8.60 12.39
N ALA A 28 10.29 9.00 12.23
CA ALA A 28 9.29 8.26 11.46
C ALA A 28 9.66 8.16 9.97
N LYS A 29 10.29 9.20 9.41
CA LYS A 29 10.79 9.19 8.04
C LYS A 29 12.00 8.26 7.89
N VAL A 30 12.96 8.35 8.79
CA VAL A 30 14.18 7.52 8.80
C VAL A 30 13.85 6.05 9.08
N SER A 31 12.88 5.75 9.95
CA SER A 31 12.44 4.37 10.21
C SER A 31 11.75 3.76 8.98
N ARG A 32 10.97 4.56 8.23
CA ARG A 32 10.37 4.12 6.96
C ARG A 32 11.41 3.93 5.86
N GLU A 33 12.41 4.80 5.78
CA GLU A 33 13.55 4.64 4.86
C GLU A 33 14.40 3.40 5.22
N ALA A 34 14.62 3.13 6.51
CA ALA A 34 15.32 1.95 7.00
C ALA A 34 14.52 0.66 6.77
N ALA A 35 13.19 0.70 6.90
CA ALA A 35 12.33 -0.45 6.60
C ALA A 35 12.29 -0.75 5.09
N ARG A 36 12.29 0.30 4.24
CA ARG A 36 12.47 0.14 2.79
C ARG A 36 13.85 -0.45 2.45
N ALA A 37 14.90 0.01 3.11
CA ALA A 37 16.25 -0.50 2.94
C ALA A 37 16.40 -1.95 3.44
N ALA A 38 15.71 -2.34 4.51
CA ALA A 38 15.73 -3.71 5.04
C ALA A 38 15.01 -4.71 4.11
N GLU A 39 13.94 -4.29 3.44
CA GLU A 39 13.28 -5.11 2.42
C GLU A 39 14.10 -5.16 1.11
N GLN A 40 14.76 -4.06 0.72
CA GLN A 40 15.73 -4.06 -0.39
C GLN A 40 16.95 -4.95 -0.11
N ALA A 41 17.43 -4.99 1.14
CA ALA A 41 18.51 -5.87 1.57
C ALA A 41 18.12 -7.37 1.53
N ARG A 42 16.82 -7.68 1.52
CA ARG A 42 16.28 -9.03 1.29
C ARG A 42 16.04 -9.34 -0.20
N GLY A 43 16.42 -8.45 -1.11
CA GLY A 43 16.19 -8.59 -2.55
C GLY A 43 14.76 -8.29 -2.98
N ARG A 44 13.93 -7.70 -2.09
CA ARG A 44 12.52 -7.39 -2.36
C ARG A 44 12.34 -5.90 -2.63
N ARG A 45 11.73 -5.58 -3.76
CA ARG A 45 11.35 -4.21 -4.12
C ARG A 45 10.06 -3.85 -3.40
N VAL A 46 10.12 -2.90 -2.47
CA VAL A 46 8.92 -2.33 -1.84
C VAL A 46 8.16 -1.50 -2.88
N VAL A 47 6.91 -1.88 -3.14
CA VAL A 47 6.04 -1.20 -4.11
C VAL A 47 5.15 -0.18 -3.40
N ALA A 48 4.55 -0.55 -2.27
CA ALA A 48 3.71 0.33 -1.48
C ALA A 48 3.62 -0.09 0.00
N GLU A 49 3.18 0.83 0.86
CA GLU A 49 2.75 0.55 2.23
C GLU A 49 1.23 0.39 2.20
N ILE A 50 0.71 -0.74 2.67
CA ILE A 50 -0.73 -1.05 2.68
C ILE A 50 -1.23 -1.20 4.12
N PRO A 51 -2.45 -0.75 4.45
CA PRO A 51 -3.05 -1.02 5.74
C PRO A 51 -3.61 -2.45 5.77
N LEU A 52 -3.08 -3.30 6.65
CA LEU A 52 -3.65 -4.63 6.91
C LEU A 52 -4.86 -4.54 7.86
N SER A 53 -4.80 -3.61 8.80
CA SER A 53 -5.88 -3.25 9.73
C SER A 53 -5.82 -1.74 10.03
N GLU A 54 -6.77 -1.20 10.79
CA GLU A 54 -6.80 0.25 11.11
C GLU A 54 -5.51 0.75 11.78
N ASP A 55 -4.84 -0.11 12.57
CA ASP A 55 -3.64 0.23 13.32
C ASP A 55 -2.35 -0.41 12.76
N GLU A 56 -2.44 -1.25 11.72
CA GLU A 56 -1.31 -2.02 11.20
C GLU A 56 -1.02 -1.69 9.73
N LEU A 57 0.15 -1.10 9.49
CA LEU A 57 0.69 -0.87 8.15
C LEU A 57 1.75 -1.92 7.83
N VAL A 58 1.57 -2.62 6.70
CA VAL A 58 2.52 -3.61 6.19
C VAL A 58 3.07 -3.18 4.83
N PHE A 59 4.30 -3.61 4.52
CA PHE A 59 4.88 -3.36 3.21
C PHE A 59 4.36 -4.40 2.21
N PHE A 60 3.89 -3.91 1.07
CA PHE A 60 3.68 -4.72 -0.12
C PHE A 60 4.99 -4.74 -0.92
N GLY A 61 5.65 -5.89 -0.92
CA GLY A 61 6.92 -6.14 -1.58
C GLY A 61 6.77 -7.06 -2.78
N GLU A 62 7.63 -6.87 -3.77
CA GLU A 62 7.76 -7.69 -4.97
C GLU A 62 9.19 -8.24 -5.06
N ASP A 63 9.35 -9.52 -5.38
CA ASP A 63 10.63 -10.11 -5.79
C ASP A 63 10.52 -10.77 -7.17
N GLU A 64 11.55 -11.52 -7.61
CA GLU A 64 11.50 -12.24 -8.88
C GLU A 64 10.44 -13.36 -8.91
N ALA A 65 10.13 -13.97 -7.76
CA ALA A 65 9.24 -15.13 -7.65
C ALA A 65 7.77 -14.78 -7.37
N GLY A 66 7.48 -13.61 -6.78
CA GLY A 66 6.19 -13.33 -6.17
C GLY A 66 6.01 -11.93 -5.56
N PHE A 67 4.84 -11.76 -4.97
CA PHE A 67 4.40 -10.63 -4.17
C PHE A 67 4.18 -11.07 -2.73
N TYR A 68 4.49 -10.18 -1.77
CA TYR A 68 4.45 -10.47 -0.33
C TYR A 68 3.83 -9.33 0.44
N TRP A 69 2.95 -9.64 1.39
CA TRP A 69 2.37 -8.65 2.31
C TRP A 69 1.84 -9.32 3.57
N GLY A 70 2.12 -8.75 4.75
CA GLY A 70 1.49 -9.20 6.02
C GLY A 70 1.56 -10.71 6.31
N GLY A 71 2.64 -11.39 5.90
CA GLY A 71 2.78 -12.85 6.03
C GLY A 71 2.11 -13.69 4.93
N ARG A 72 1.39 -13.07 3.99
CA ARG A 72 0.86 -13.69 2.78
C ARG A 72 1.86 -13.58 1.63
N GLN A 73 1.79 -14.55 0.72
CA GLN A 73 2.59 -14.59 -0.48
C GLN A 73 1.74 -15.06 -1.66
N SER A 74 1.88 -14.37 -2.78
CA SER A 74 1.35 -14.80 -4.08
C SER A 74 2.50 -14.93 -5.07
N ARG A 75 2.62 -16.09 -5.73
CA ARG A 75 3.67 -16.31 -6.73
C ARG A 75 3.23 -15.72 -8.07
N LYS A 76 4.15 -15.07 -8.78
CA LYS A 76 3.84 -14.41 -10.04
C LYS A 76 3.32 -15.39 -11.09
N ARG A 77 3.94 -16.58 -11.17
CA ARG A 77 3.51 -17.69 -12.05
C ARG A 77 2.08 -18.17 -11.84
N ASP A 78 1.56 -18.03 -10.62
CA ASP A 78 0.24 -18.50 -10.24
C ASP A 78 -0.82 -17.41 -10.45
N LEU A 79 -0.47 -16.22 -10.97
CA LEU A 79 -1.40 -15.12 -11.20
C LEU A 79 -2.15 -15.26 -12.52
N ALA A 80 -3.45 -15.41 -12.45
CA ALA A 80 -4.37 -15.33 -13.59
C ALA A 80 -4.63 -13.88 -14.03
N GLY A 81 -4.70 -12.97 -13.06
CA GLY A 81 -5.00 -11.56 -13.30
C GLY A 81 -5.14 -10.76 -12.01
N ALA A 82 -5.48 -9.49 -12.17
CA ALA A 82 -5.79 -8.58 -11.07
C ALA A 82 -6.94 -7.64 -11.45
N ARG A 83 -7.67 -7.18 -10.44
CA ARG A 83 -8.65 -6.09 -10.54
C ARG A 83 -8.39 -5.03 -9.51
N LEU A 84 -8.54 -3.79 -9.93
CA LEU A 84 -8.57 -2.61 -9.06
C LEU A 84 -10.03 -2.32 -8.73
N LEU A 85 -10.36 -2.25 -7.45
CA LEU A 85 -11.71 -1.99 -6.97
C LEU A 85 -11.79 -0.66 -6.20
N LEU A 86 -12.91 0.03 -6.38
CA LEU A 86 -13.35 1.17 -5.58
C LEU A 86 -14.70 0.83 -4.98
N ASN A 87 -14.79 0.70 -3.65
CA ASN A 87 -16.02 0.28 -2.95
C ASN A 87 -16.61 -1.02 -3.53
N GLY A 88 -15.74 -1.99 -3.85
CA GLY A 88 -16.13 -3.24 -4.52
C GLY A 88 -16.44 -3.11 -6.02
N ALA A 89 -16.61 -1.90 -6.57
CA ALA A 89 -16.81 -1.69 -8.00
C ALA A 89 -15.50 -1.82 -8.77
N VAL A 90 -15.51 -2.51 -9.92
CA VAL A 90 -14.32 -2.65 -10.76
C VAL A 90 -13.99 -1.34 -11.46
N VAL A 91 -12.82 -0.78 -11.17
CA VAL A 91 -12.27 0.41 -11.83
C VAL A 91 -11.37 0.01 -13.00
N ALA A 92 -10.55 -1.01 -12.79
CA ALA A 92 -9.65 -1.53 -13.81
C ALA A 92 -9.48 -3.04 -13.67
N SER A 93 -9.17 -3.71 -14.78
CA SER A 93 -8.88 -5.14 -14.80
C SER A 93 -7.71 -5.44 -15.72
N SER A 94 -6.88 -6.40 -15.32
CA SER A 94 -5.78 -6.90 -16.13
C SER A 94 -5.73 -8.40 -15.96
N SER A 95 -5.76 -9.13 -17.08
CA SER A 95 -5.61 -10.59 -17.08
C SER A 95 -4.41 -11.00 -17.91
N ARG A 96 -3.92 -12.22 -17.68
CA ARG A 96 -2.97 -12.83 -18.59
C ARG A 96 -3.61 -13.06 -19.96
N PRO A 97 -2.83 -13.01 -21.05
CA PRO A 97 -3.32 -13.37 -22.38
C PRO A 97 -3.94 -14.77 -22.36
N GLY A 98 -5.20 -14.89 -22.82
CA GLY A 98 -5.93 -16.15 -22.86
C GLY A 98 -6.66 -16.54 -21.58
N GLU A 99 -6.45 -15.81 -20.46
CA GLU A 99 -7.19 -16.06 -19.22
C GLU A 99 -8.40 -15.11 -19.08
N ARG A 100 -9.55 -15.70 -18.74
CA ARG A 100 -10.77 -14.96 -18.41
C ARG A 100 -10.94 -14.92 -16.90
N LEU A 101 -11.00 -13.71 -16.34
CA LEU A 101 -11.28 -13.51 -14.93
C LEU A 101 -12.75 -13.83 -14.64
N PRO A 102 -13.06 -14.37 -13.45
CA PRO A 102 -14.44 -14.63 -13.05
C PRO A 102 -15.25 -13.33 -13.04
N ASP A 103 -16.56 -13.41 -13.22
CA ASP A 103 -17.40 -12.20 -13.21
C ASP A 103 -17.24 -11.42 -11.89
N PRO A 104 -17.22 -10.08 -11.95
CA PRO A 104 -17.06 -9.29 -10.74
C PRO A 104 -18.27 -9.47 -9.82
N PRO A 105 -18.05 -9.51 -8.50
CA PRO A 105 -19.16 -9.42 -7.55
C PRO A 105 -19.89 -8.08 -7.72
N PRO A 106 -21.17 -8.00 -7.33
CA PRO A 106 -21.87 -6.73 -7.29
C PRO A 106 -21.12 -5.73 -6.40
N PRO A 107 -21.11 -4.43 -6.75
CA PRO A 107 -20.45 -3.41 -5.96
C PRO A 107 -21.05 -3.36 -4.54
N GLU A 108 -20.21 -3.06 -3.56
CA GLU A 108 -20.63 -2.96 -2.17
C GLU A 108 -21.43 -1.67 -1.97
N GLU A 109 -22.35 -1.67 -0.99
CA GLU A 109 -23.14 -0.48 -0.67
C GLU A 109 -22.21 0.65 -0.21
N HIS A 110 -22.40 1.85 -0.75
CA HIS A 110 -21.49 2.95 -0.51
C HIS A 110 -21.60 3.47 0.94
N GLN A 111 -20.58 3.22 1.75
CA GLN A 111 -20.54 3.59 3.17
C GLN A 111 -20.09 5.04 3.42
N GLY A 112 -20.12 5.91 2.40
CA GLY A 112 -19.72 7.32 2.50
C GLY A 112 -18.21 7.56 2.63
N VAL A 113 -17.39 6.51 2.45
CA VAL A 113 -15.93 6.58 2.44
C VAL A 113 -15.41 5.83 1.21
N GLU A 114 -14.40 6.38 0.53
CA GLU A 114 -13.73 5.68 -0.56
C GLU A 114 -12.82 4.58 -0.02
N HIS A 115 -13.08 3.33 -0.41
CA HIS A 115 -12.25 2.19 -0.11
C HIS A 115 -11.64 1.63 -1.39
N TRP A 116 -10.31 1.58 -1.44
CA TRP A 116 -9.58 1.04 -2.58
C TRP A 116 -9.01 -0.33 -2.24
N ASP A 117 -9.24 -1.29 -3.14
CA ASP A 117 -8.75 -2.67 -3.01
C ASP A 117 -8.11 -3.14 -4.31
N VAL A 118 -7.16 -4.06 -4.20
CA VAL A 118 -6.68 -4.84 -5.35
C VAL A 118 -7.00 -6.31 -5.11
N VAL A 119 -7.70 -6.94 -6.03
CA VAL A 119 -7.97 -8.38 -6.00
C VAL A 119 -7.04 -9.08 -6.98
N LEU A 120 -6.21 -9.97 -6.47
CA LEU A 120 -5.43 -10.91 -7.26
C LEU A 120 -6.26 -12.14 -7.54
N TYR A 121 -6.26 -12.58 -8.78
CA TYR A 121 -6.85 -13.86 -9.20
C TYR A 121 -5.71 -14.82 -9.46
N LEU A 122 -5.80 -16.01 -8.87
CA LEU A 122 -4.81 -17.05 -8.98
C LEU A 122 -5.32 -18.19 -9.86
N SER A 123 -4.39 -18.86 -10.53
CA SER A 123 -4.64 -20.12 -11.23
C SER A 123 -5.28 -21.13 -10.26
N GLY A 124 -6.31 -21.83 -10.73
CA GLY A 124 -7.15 -22.69 -9.89
C GLY A 124 -8.32 -21.99 -9.21
N GLY A 125 -8.67 -20.76 -9.63
CA GLY A 125 -9.91 -20.08 -9.23
C GLY A 125 -9.88 -19.44 -7.84
N ARG A 126 -8.71 -19.39 -7.19
CA ARG A 126 -8.54 -18.70 -5.92
C ARG A 126 -8.40 -17.20 -6.15
N SER A 127 -8.79 -16.39 -5.19
CA SER A 127 -8.56 -14.95 -5.20
C SER A 127 -8.03 -14.46 -3.86
N GLU A 128 -7.18 -13.45 -3.90
CA GLU A 128 -6.64 -12.81 -2.71
C GLU A 128 -6.89 -11.30 -2.80
N ARG A 129 -7.56 -10.75 -1.78
CA ARG A 129 -7.81 -9.31 -1.67
C ARG A 129 -6.66 -8.65 -0.89
N ILE A 130 -6.14 -7.56 -1.46
CA ILE A 130 -5.13 -6.69 -0.87
C ILE A 130 -5.83 -5.39 -0.48
N PRO A 131 -6.05 -5.16 0.83
CA PRO A 131 -6.62 -3.91 1.29
C PRO A 131 -5.64 -2.77 1.04
N CYS A 132 -6.03 -1.79 0.21
CA CYS A 132 -5.23 -0.58 -0.01
C CYS A 132 -5.76 0.59 0.84
N GLY A 133 -6.90 0.40 1.50
CA GLY A 133 -7.40 1.22 2.59
C GLY A 133 -8.39 2.30 2.17
N SER A 134 -8.79 3.08 3.18
CA SER A 134 -9.69 4.23 3.10
C SER A 134 -9.03 5.53 3.56
N LEU A 135 -7.69 5.58 3.55
CA LEU A 135 -6.89 6.74 3.90
C LEU A 135 -7.29 7.98 3.07
N ARG A 136 -7.10 9.16 3.69
CA ARG A 136 -7.41 10.52 3.17
C ARG A 136 -7.25 10.64 1.65
N GLU A 137 -8.14 11.42 1.04
CA GLU A 137 -8.28 11.63 -0.40
C GLU A 137 -6.97 11.51 -1.19
N GLY A 138 -6.92 10.54 -2.11
CA GLY A 138 -5.84 10.35 -3.07
C GLY A 138 -4.76 9.32 -2.70
N VAL A 139 -4.45 9.13 -1.41
CA VAL A 139 -3.35 8.22 -0.99
C VAL A 139 -3.71 6.75 -1.24
N SER A 140 -4.93 6.34 -0.87
CA SER A 140 -5.42 4.97 -1.07
C SER A 140 -5.49 4.60 -2.56
N ARG A 141 -5.94 5.55 -3.39
CA ARG A 141 -5.97 5.39 -4.85
C ARG A 141 -4.58 5.20 -5.44
N GLU A 142 -3.62 6.02 -5.00
CA GLU A 142 -2.24 5.94 -5.48
C GLU A 142 -1.59 4.60 -5.09
N ILE A 143 -1.77 4.17 -3.84
CA ILE A 143 -1.30 2.86 -3.36
C ILE A 143 -1.91 1.73 -4.21
N ALA A 144 -3.23 1.73 -4.36
CA ALA A 144 -3.93 0.68 -5.10
C ALA A 144 -3.53 0.65 -6.58
N THR A 145 -3.35 1.83 -7.20
CA THR A 145 -2.90 1.95 -8.58
C THR A 145 -1.47 1.43 -8.75
N ARG A 146 -0.54 1.79 -7.84
CA ARG A 146 0.84 1.27 -7.88
C ARG A 146 0.91 -0.24 -7.70
N VAL A 147 0.13 -0.81 -6.78
CA VAL A 147 0.03 -2.26 -6.59
C VAL A 147 -0.52 -2.93 -7.85
N PHE A 148 -1.62 -2.42 -8.40
CA PHE A 148 -2.23 -2.95 -9.62
C PHE A 148 -1.28 -2.89 -10.82
N GLU A 149 -0.57 -1.78 -11.01
CA GLU A 149 0.40 -1.60 -12.10
C GLU A 149 1.62 -2.52 -11.96
N ALA A 150 2.12 -2.72 -10.74
CA ALA A 150 3.22 -3.64 -10.48
C ALA A 150 2.82 -5.08 -10.85
N VAL A 151 1.64 -5.51 -10.43
CA VAL A 151 1.08 -6.83 -10.76
C VAL A 151 0.85 -6.97 -12.26
N GLY A 152 0.22 -5.99 -12.91
CA GLY A 152 0.01 -5.96 -14.36
C GLY A 152 1.32 -6.03 -15.16
N SER A 153 2.34 -5.32 -14.70
CA SER A 153 3.66 -5.32 -15.35
C SER A 153 4.39 -6.64 -15.18
N ALA A 154 4.29 -7.28 -14.01
CA ALA A 154 4.86 -8.61 -13.78
C ALA A 154 4.20 -9.66 -14.69
N MET A 155 2.88 -9.64 -14.83
CA MET A 155 2.16 -10.57 -15.72
C MET A 155 2.53 -10.40 -17.19
N ARG A 156 2.67 -9.15 -17.66
CA ARG A 156 3.13 -8.88 -19.04
C ARG A 156 4.56 -9.34 -19.30
N LYS A 157 5.44 -9.21 -18.31
CA LYS A 157 6.83 -9.70 -18.41
C LYS A 157 6.89 -11.22 -18.50
N GLU A 158 6.10 -11.94 -17.70
CA GLU A 158 6.06 -13.41 -17.77
C GLU A 158 5.42 -13.94 -19.04
N ALA A 159 4.44 -13.22 -19.61
CA ALA A 159 3.81 -13.63 -20.87
C ALA A 159 4.68 -13.39 -22.12
N GLY A 160 5.75 -12.59 -22.00
CA GLY A 160 6.66 -12.25 -23.10
C GLY A 160 8.04 -12.91 -23.00
N SER A 161 8.25 -13.79 -22.02
CA SER A 161 9.45 -14.64 -21.87
C SER A 161 9.18 -16.06 -22.35
#